data_AF-A0A2T4J506-F1
#
_entry.id   AF-A0A2T4J506-F1
#
_cell.length_a   1.000
_cell.length_b   1.000
_cell.length_c   1.000
_cell.angle_alpha   90.00
_cell.angle_beta   90.00
_cell.angle_gamma   90.00
#
_symmetry.space_group_name_H-M   'P 1'
#
loop_
_entity.id
_entity.type
_entity.pdbx_description
1 polymer ?
#
loop_
_entity_poly.entity_id
_entity_poly.type
_entity_poly.pdbx_seq_one_letter_code
_entity_poly.pdbx_strand_id
1 'polypeptide(L)'
;GATLGSATGLDRMGKPSVFEQPHTSPNYLMREMIHVVGRRHSAKLRVIAVVLACVLPALLLAVLPAHLAVALATLSHLAGAFAARWLFFAEAEHVVGLYYGQR
;
A
#
# COMPACT_ATOMS: atom_id res chain seq x y z
N GLY A 1 0.15 -16.81 2.53
CA GLY A 1 -0.28 -15.60 3.26
C GLY A 1 0.12 -15.74 4.71
N ALA A 2 0.57 -14.66 5.36
CA ALA A 2 0.98 -14.70 6.75
C ALA A 2 -0.24 -14.85 7.70
N THR A 3 -0.05 -15.53 8.83
CA THR A 3 -0.99 -15.68 9.93
C THR A 3 -0.40 -15.05 11.20
N LEU A 4 -1.23 -14.81 12.23
CA LEU A 4 -0.75 -14.33 13.54
C LEU A 4 0.36 -15.24 14.09
N GLY A 5 0.21 -16.56 13.96
CA GLY A 5 1.22 -17.50 14.45
C GLY A 5 2.47 -17.59 13.58
N SER A 6 2.37 -17.36 12.26
CA SER A 6 3.57 -17.31 11.39
C SER A 6 4.35 -16.01 11.60
N ALA A 7 3.65 -14.92 11.94
CA ALA A 7 4.25 -13.62 12.22
C ALA A 7 4.94 -13.57 13.60
N THR A 8 4.42 -14.30 14.59
CA THR A 8 4.96 -14.35 15.96
C THR A 8 5.87 -15.56 16.21
N GLY A 9 5.94 -16.52 15.28
CA GLY A 9 6.63 -17.80 15.47
C GLY A 9 5.90 -18.78 16.40
N LEU A 10 4.70 -18.42 16.86
CA LEU A 10 3.91 -19.20 17.82
C LEU A 10 3.09 -20.33 17.18
N ASP A 11 3.09 -20.46 15.84
CA ASP A 11 2.39 -21.55 15.14
C ASP A 11 2.76 -22.95 15.68
N ARG A 12 4.00 -23.12 16.19
CA ARG A 12 4.47 -24.40 16.76
C ARG A 12 3.90 -24.70 18.15
N MET A 13 3.33 -23.69 18.82
CA MET A 13 2.82 -23.77 20.19
C MET A 13 1.28 -23.82 20.24
N GLY A 14 0.59 -23.73 19.10
CA GLY A 14 -0.86 -23.76 19.00
C GLY A 14 -1.42 -22.59 18.20
N LYS A 15 -2.73 -22.32 18.34
CA LYS A 15 -3.39 -21.20 17.66
C LYS A 15 -3.34 -19.96 18.56
N PRO A 16 -2.48 -18.96 18.28
CA PRO A 16 -2.38 -17.77 19.10
C PRO A 16 -3.66 -16.92 19.02
N SER A 17 -3.98 -16.25 20.13
CA SER A 17 -5.05 -15.26 20.25
C SER A 17 -4.53 -14.04 21.00
N VAL A 18 -5.03 -12.86 20.66
CA VAL A 18 -4.68 -11.62 21.35
C VAL A 18 -5.37 -11.58 22.72
N PHE A 19 -4.59 -11.47 23.79
CA PHE A 19 -5.11 -11.38 25.16
C PHE A 19 -5.55 -9.95 25.52
N GLU A 20 -4.73 -8.95 25.16
CA GLU A 20 -5.00 -7.53 25.39
C GLU A 20 -4.47 -6.72 24.19
N GLN A 21 -5.20 -5.68 23.78
CA GLN A 21 -4.72 -4.74 22.78
C GLN A 21 -3.63 -3.84 23.41
N PRO A 22 -2.55 -3.48 22.68
CA PRO A 22 -1.48 -2.64 23.23
C PRO A 22 -1.86 -1.16 23.39
N HIS A 23 -3.14 -0.82 23.14
CA HIS A 23 -3.67 0.53 23.27
C HIS A 23 -5.07 0.50 23.89
N THR A 24 -5.27 1.34 24.92
CA THR A 24 -6.55 1.51 25.63
C THR A 24 -7.50 2.47 24.91
N SER A 25 -7.04 3.19 23.87
CA SER A 25 -7.81 4.15 23.08
C SER A 25 -7.51 4.01 21.59
N PRO A 26 -8.50 4.18 20.68
CA PRO A 26 -8.25 4.15 19.25
C PRO A 26 -7.31 5.30 18.84
N ASN A 27 -6.24 5.00 18.13
CA ASN A 27 -5.33 6.01 17.59
C ASN A 27 -5.80 6.52 16.22
N TYR A 28 -5.16 7.58 15.70
CA TYR A 28 -5.49 8.20 14.41
C TYR A 28 -5.45 7.19 13.24
N LEU A 29 -4.50 6.24 13.27
CA LEU A 29 -4.37 5.18 12.25
C LEU A 29 -5.62 4.27 12.25
N MET A 30 -6.15 3.91 13.42
CA MET A 30 -7.37 3.09 13.52
C MET A 30 -8.65 3.80 13.07
N ARG A 31 -8.71 5.14 13.05
CA ARG A 31 -9.93 5.90 12.69
C ARG A 31 -9.93 6.39 11.25
N GLU A 32 -8.82 6.96 10.78
CA GLU A 32 -8.74 7.63 9.47
C GLU A 32 -8.25 6.68 8.37
N MET A 33 -7.41 5.70 8.71
CA MET A 33 -6.66 4.87 7.76
C MET A 33 -7.18 3.44 7.58
N ILE A 34 -8.38 3.10 8.08
CA ILE A 34 -9.13 1.92 7.59
C ILE A 34 -9.58 2.21 6.15
N HIS A 35 -8.63 2.29 5.22
CA HIS A 35 -8.89 2.55 3.81
C HIS A 35 -9.41 1.26 3.16
N VAL A 36 -10.72 1.07 3.30
CA VAL A 36 -11.56 0.11 2.56
C VAL A 36 -11.25 0.16 1.05
N VAL A 37 -10.86 1.33 0.55
CA VAL A 37 -10.56 1.57 -0.87
C VAL A 37 -9.33 0.80 -1.34
N GLY A 38 -8.26 0.75 -0.54
CA GLY A 38 -7.03 0.00 -0.85
C GLY A 38 -7.29 -1.51 -0.96
N ARG A 39 -8.15 -2.05 -0.08
CA ARG A 39 -8.52 -3.48 -0.06
C ARG A 39 -9.14 -3.99 -1.35
N ARG A 40 -10.13 -3.25 -1.88
CA ARG A 40 -10.90 -3.70 -3.04
C ARG A 40 -10.19 -3.42 -4.37
N HIS A 41 -9.25 -2.48 -4.39
CA HIS A 41 -8.67 -1.95 -5.63
C HIS A 41 -7.14 -2.04 -5.72
N SER A 42 -6.46 -2.75 -4.80
CA SER A 42 -4.98 -2.84 -4.79
C SER A 42 -4.39 -3.23 -6.14
N ALA A 43 -4.94 -4.25 -6.80
CA ALA A 43 -4.48 -4.69 -8.12
C ALA A 43 -4.63 -3.59 -9.18
N LYS A 44 -5.77 -2.89 -9.21
CA LYS A 44 -6.00 -1.78 -10.16
C LYS A 44 -5.07 -0.60 -9.86
N LEU A 45 -4.89 -0.25 -8.59
CA LEU A 45 -3.99 0.83 -8.18
C LEU A 45 -2.53 0.51 -8.48
N ARG A 46 -2.12 -0.77 -8.37
CA ARG A 46 -0.77 -1.21 -8.77
C ARG A 46 -0.54 -1.00 -10.26
N VAL A 47 -1.52 -1.37 -11.10
CA VAL A 47 -1.43 -1.12 -12.54
C VAL A 47 -1.35 0.38 -12.82
N ILE A 48 -2.23 1.19 -12.22
CA ILE A 48 -2.20 2.66 -12.38
C ILE A 48 -0.83 3.23 -11.96
N ALA A 49 -0.29 2.79 -10.82
CA ALA A 49 1.00 3.24 -10.32
C ALA A 49 2.13 2.92 -11.32
N VAL A 50 2.20 1.69 -11.85
CA VAL A 50 3.22 1.30 -12.85
C VAL A 50 3.04 2.08 -14.15
N VAL A 51 1.81 2.25 -14.62
CA VAL A 51 1.52 2.99 -15.85
C VAL A 51 1.97 4.44 -15.71
N LEU A 52 1.60 5.12 -14.62
CA LEU A 52 1.94 6.53 -14.41
C LEU A 52 3.41 6.74 -14.03
N ALA A 53 4.03 5.82 -13.30
CA ALA A 53 5.43 5.95 -12.89
C ALA A 53 6.41 5.62 -14.02
N CYS A 54 6.06 4.72 -14.94
CA CYS A 54 7.02 4.19 -15.92
C CYS A 54 6.54 4.33 -17.37
N VAL A 55 5.37 3.75 -17.69
CA VAL A 55 4.94 3.59 -19.10
C VAL A 55 4.58 4.93 -19.72
N LEU A 56 3.71 5.71 -19.08
CA LEU A 56 3.26 7.00 -19.59
C LEU A 56 4.40 8.02 -19.70
N PRO A 57 5.28 8.21 -18.68
CA PRO A 57 6.45 9.09 -18.80
C PRO A 57 7.37 8.70 -19.96
N ALA A 58 7.64 7.40 -20.15
CA ALA A 58 8.48 6.93 -21.25
C ALA A 58 7.87 7.26 -22.62
N LEU A 59 6.55 7.06 -22.79
CA LEU A 59 5.84 7.41 -24.02
C LEU A 59 5.81 8.92 -24.27
N LEU A 60 5.58 9.71 -23.23
CA LEU A 60 5.59 11.18 -23.34
C LEU A 60 6.95 11.69 -23.80
N LEU A 61 8.04 11.18 -23.23
CA LEU A 61 9.41 11.52 -23.63
C LEU A 61 9.76 11.07 -25.05
N ALA A 62 9.14 10.01 -25.56
CA ALA A 62 9.41 9.49 -26.91
C ALA A 62 8.67 10.26 -28.02
N VAL A 63 7.50 10.84 -27.72
CA VAL A 63 6.59 11.40 -28.75
C VAL A 63 6.57 12.93 -28.75
N LEU A 64 6.70 13.57 -27.57
CA LEU A 64 6.53 15.02 -27.44
C LEU A 64 7.86 15.78 -27.54
N PRO A 65 7.82 17.08 -27.89
CA PRO A 65 8.98 17.96 -27.81
C PRO A 65 9.53 18.05 -26.38
N ALA A 66 10.85 18.10 -26.23
CA ALA A 66 11.55 17.90 -24.96
C ALA A 66 11.01 18.74 -23.78
N HIS A 67 10.72 20.03 -23.99
CA HIS A 67 10.25 20.91 -22.90
C HIS A 67 8.87 20.51 -22.37
N LEU A 68 7.92 20.19 -23.26
CA LEU A 68 6.58 19.75 -22.87
C LEU A 68 6.59 18.31 -22.35
N ALA A 69 7.39 17.45 -22.98
CA ALA A 69 7.55 16.06 -22.61
C ALA A 69 8.09 15.91 -21.18
N VAL A 70 9.15 16.65 -20.82
CA VAL A 70 9.77 16.58 -19.48
C VAL A 70 8.79 17.02 -18.40
N ALA A 71 8.04 18.10 -18.61
CA ALA A 71 7.09 18.58 -17.62
C ALA A 71 5.97 17.56 -17.36
N LEU A 72 5.33 17.05 -18.42
CA LEU A 72 4.26 16.06 -18.31
C LEU A 72 4.75 14.70 -17.78
N ALA A 73 5.92 14.25 -18.23
CA ALA A 73 6.54 13.01 -17.78
C ALA A 73 6.88 13.07 -16.29
N THR A 74 7.40 14.20 -15.80
CA THR A 74 7.71 14.39 -14.37
C THR A 74 6.43 14.37 -13.53
N LEU A 75 5.38 15.09 -13.96
CA LEU A 75 4.10 15.11 -13.23
C LEU A 75 3.45 13.72 -13.18
N SER A 76 3.41 13.02 -14.32
CA SER A 76 2.95 11.63 -14.39
C SER A 76 3.75 10.72 -13.46
N HIS A 77 5.08 10.82 -13.52
CA HIS A 77 5.97 9.98 -12.72
C HIS A 77 5.74 10.18 -11.22
N LEU A 78 5.65 11.44 -10.78
CA LEU A 78 5.37 11.76 -9.39
C LEU A 78 4.00 11.23 -8.95
N ALA A 79 2.96 11.40 -9.76
CA ALA A 79 1.64 10.85 -9.46
C ALA A 79 1.68 9.32 -9.29
N GLY A 80 2.38 8.62 -10.18
CA GLY A 80 2.60 7.17 -10.08
C GLY A 80 3.41 6.77 -8.85
N ALA A 81 4.47 7.50 -8.52
CA ALA A 81 5.31 7.24 -7.35
C ALA A 81 4.55 7.46 -6.03
N PHE A 82 3.73 8.52 -5.94
CA PHE A 82 2.84 8.74 -4.80
C PHE A 82 1.81 7.62 -4.66
N ALA A 83 1.19 7.19 -5.77
CA ALA A 83 0.25 6.06 -5.76
C ALA A 83 0.93 4.76 -5.31
N ALA A 84 2.14 4.48 -5.79
CA ALA A 84 2.92 3.31 -5.37
C ALA A 84 3.26 3.35 -3.87
N ARG A 85 3.69 4.52 -3.37
CA ARG A 85 4.06 4.70 -1.97
C ARG A 85 2.85 4.60 -1.04
N TRP A 86 1.73 5.19 -1.44
CA TRP A 86 0.46 5.02 -0.73
C TRP A 86 0.01 3.55 -0.73
N LEU A 87 0.11 2.84 -1.86
CA LEU A 87 -0.25 1.43 -1.96
C LEU A 87 0.63 0.55 -1.06
N PHE A 88 1.92 0.84 -0.94
CA PHE A 88 2.82 0.15 -0.01
C PHE A 88 2.36 0.29 1.43
N PHE A 89 2.03 1.51 1.88
CA PHE A 89 1.52 1.73 3.23
C PHE A 89 0.17 1.04 3.44
N ALA A 90 -0.72 1.15 2.46
CA ALA A 90 -1.99 0.45 2.48
C ALA A 90 -1.77 -1.05 2.65
N GLU A 91 -0.92 -1.70 1.83
CA GLU A 91 -0.65 -3.14 1.91
C GLU A 91 0.11 -3.57 3.18
N ALA A 92 1.06 -2.76 3.67
CA ALA A 92 1.83 -3.07 4.88
C ALA A 92 0.95 -3.06 6.15
N GLU A 93 0.00 -2.14 6.23
CA GLU A 93 -0.97 -2.08 7.34
C GLU A 93 -1.80 -3.37 7.45
N HIS A 94 -2.13 -4.02 6.33
CA HIS A 94 -2.84 -5.31 6.33
C HIS A 94 -2.04 -6.41 7.02
N VAL A 95 -0.72 -6.42 6.87
CA VAL A 95 0.14 -7.42 7.51
C VAL A 95 0.28 -7.12 9.00
N VAL A 96 0.31 -5.84 9.39
CA VAL A 96 0.33 -5.42 10.80
C VAL A 96 -0.97 -5.79 11.51
N GLY A 97 -2.14 -5.71 10.85
CA GLY A 97 -3.41 -6.18 11.39
C GLY A 97 -3.38 -7.64 11.89
N LEU A 98 -2.53 -8.49 11.31
CA LEU A 98 -2.33 -9.87 11.76
C LEU A 98 -1.81 -9.95 13.20
N TYR A 99 -0.95 -9.02 13.64
CA TYR A 99 -0.50 -8.94 15.04
C TYR A 99 -1.64 -8.64 16.01
N TYR A 100 -2.65 -7.89 15.54
CA TYR A 100 -3.81 -7.49 16.34
C TYR A 100 -4.98 -8.46 16.24
N GLY A 101 -4.82 -9.59 15.54
CA GLY A 101 -5.89 -10.56 15.30
C GLY A 101 -7.02 -10.03 14.42
N GLN A 102 -6.82 -8.89 13.75
CA GLN A 102 -7.78 -8.29 12.84
C GLN A 102 -7.64 -8.95 11.47
N ARG A 103 -8.73 -9.48 10.92
CA ARG A 103 -8.83 -9.95 9.53
C ARG A 103 -9.78 -9.08 8.75
#